data_AF-A0A0W0GGC5-F1
#
_entry.id   AF-A0A0W0GGC5-F1
#
_cell.length_a   1.000
_cell.length_b   1.000
_cell.length_c   1.000
_cell.angle_alpha   90.00
_cell.angle_beta   90.00
_cell.angle_gamma   90.00
#
_symmetry.space_group_name_H-M   'P 1'
#
loop_
_entity.id
_entity.type
_entity.pdbx_description
1 polymer ?
#
loop_
_entity_poly.entity_id
_entity_poly.type
_entity_poly.pdbx_seq_one_letter_code
_entity_poly.pdbx_strand_id
1 'polypeptide(L)'
;MVQPIEKRTVKSFFWLTLAGAFGGFMTAVPGILIGSRVLADNSLGGFEDLVGALMGMVIGYPIGVVLGILVFSKVYKYQGTIWLAVLGAIIGPLIILGLAEPLNLNVNPDVLLGSYFLVTALLSSAGFHLRKG
;
A
#
# COMPACT_ATOMS: atom_id res chain seq x y z
N MET A 1 -23.12 16.07 4.49
CA MET A 1 -23.30 14.70 3.98
C MET A 1 -22.56 14.60 2.65
N VAL A 2 -21.64 13.64 2.50
CA VAL A 2 -20.92 13.41 1.25
C VAL A 2 -21.85 12.68 0.28
N GLN A 3 -21.91 13.13 -0.99
CA GLN A 3 -22.76 12.50 -2.00
C GLN A 3 -22.22 11.10 -2.35
N PRO A 4 -23.08 10.08 -2.43
CA PRO A 4 -22.66 8.74 -2.81
C PRO A 4 -22.17 8.72 -4.26
N ILE A 5 -21.09 8.00 -4.52
CA ILE A 5 -20.58 7.82 -5.88
C ILE A 5 -21.39 6.68 -6.53
N GLU A 6 -22.40 7.04 -7.32
CA GLU A 6 -23.22 6.07 -8.05
C GLU A 6 -22.55 5.54 -9.33
N LYS A 7 -21.73 6.37 -9.99
CA LYS A 7 -21.05 6.01 -11.23
C LYS A 7 -19.56 5.73 -11.01
N ARG A 8 -19.17 4.49 -11.28
CA ARG A 8 -17.77 4.06 -11.36
C ARG A 8 -17.12 4.68 -12.59
N THR A 9 -16.43 5.79 -12.37
CA THR A 9 -15.70 6.54 -13.40
C THR A 9 -14.20 6.46 -13.13
N VAL A 10 -13.39 6.81 -14.14
CA VAL A 10 -11.93 6.97 -13.99
C VAL A 10 -11.61 7.95 -12.86
N LYS A 11 -12.40 9.02 -12.72
CA LYS A 11 -12.26 9.99 -11.62
C LYS A 11 -12.45 9.35 -10.25
N SER A 12 -13.50 8.54 -10.06
CA SER A 12 -13.71 7.84 -8.77
C SER A 12 -12.63 6.82 -8.47
N PHE A 13 -12.10 6.15 -9.51
CA PHE A 13 -10.98 5.21 -9.36
C PHE A 13 -9.71 5.94 -8.92
N PHE A 14 -9.40 7.07 -9.54
CA PHE A 14 -8.26 7.91 -9.17
C PHE A 14 -8.34 8.37 -7.71
N TRP A 15 -9.50 8.85 -7.25
CA TRP A 15 -9.68 9.25 -5.85
C TRP A 15 -9.59 8.08 -4.88
N LEU A 16 -10.09 6.89 -5.25
CA LEU A 16 -9.93 5.67 -4.47
C LEU A 16 -8.44 5.31 -4.32
N THR A 17 -7.67 5.38 -5.41
CA THR A 17 -6.23 5.10 -5.40
C THR A 17 -5.46 6.11 -4.57
N LEU A 18 -5.78 7.40 -4.67
CA LEU A 18 -5.18 8.42 -3.81
C LEU A 18 -5.50 8.18 -2.34
N ALA A 19 -6.74 7.84 -2.01
CA ALA A 19 -7.13 7.52 -0.63
C ALA A 19 -6.39 6.29 -0.11
N GLY A 20 -6.23 5.25 -0.94
CA GLY A 20 -5.41 4.09 -0.65
C GLY A 20 -3.95 4.47 -0.40
N ALA A 21 -3.29 5.14 -1.35
CA ALA A 21 -1.90 5.55 -1.21
C ALA A 21 -1.68 6.42 0.05
N PHE A 22 -2.57 7.37 0.30
CA PHE A 22 -2.53 8.21 1.51
C PHE A 22 -2.68 7.37 2.79
N GLY A 23 -3.65 6.44 2.83
CA GLY A 23 -3.79 5.49 3.92
C GLY A 23 -2.52 4.66 4.14
N GLY A 24 -1.89 4.21 3.06
CA GLY A 24 -0.61 3.50 3.06
C GLY A 24 0.51 4.30 3.70
N PHE A 25 0.67 5.57 3.33
CA PHE A 25 1.68 6.43 3.96
C PHE A 25 1.41 6.67 5.44
N MET A 26 0.14 6.86 5.82
CA MET A 26 -0.25 7.06 7.23
C MET A 26 0.05 5.85 8.12
N THR A 27 0.04 4.63 7.58
CA THR A 27 0.43 3.42 8.33
C THR A 27 1.89 3.03 8.15
N ALA A 28 2.55 3.42 7.06
CA ALA A 28 3.97 3.17 6.85
C ALA A 28 4.82 3.87 7.91
N VAL A 29 4.47 5.10 8.29
CA VAL A 29 5.18 5.88 9.34
C VAL A 29 5.21 5.15 10.69
N PRO A 30 4.07 4.77 11.30
CA PRO A 30 4.11 3.98 12.53
C PRO A 30 4.70 2.58 12.30
N GLY A 31 4.53 1.99 11.11
CA GLY A 31 5.17 0.74 10.72
C GLY A 31 6.69 0.79 10.84
N ILE A 32 7.31 1.86 10.34
CA ILE A 32 8.76 2.12 10.46
C ILE A 32 9.19 2.13 11.93
N LEU A 33 8.47 2.88 12.77
CA LEU A 33 8.81 3.03 14.19
C LEU A 33 8.66 1.73 14.98
N ILE A 34 7.60 0.96 14.68
CA ILE A 34 7.37 -0.34 15.30
C ILE A 34 8.43 -1.32 14.82
N GLY A 35 8.68 -1.38 13.52
CA GLY A 35 9.64 -2.29 12.91
C GLY A 35 11.07 -2.08 13.42
N SER A 36 11.53 -0.83 13.51
CA SER A 36 12.84 -0.52 14.08
C SER A 36 12.92 -0.95 15.54
N ARG A 37 11.87 -0.69 16.32
CA ARG A 37 11.85 -1.01 17.76
C ARG A 37 11.81 -2.51 18.05
N VAL A 38 11.16 -3.30 17.20
CA VAL A 38 11.09 -4.77 17.35
C VAL A 38 12.46 -5.42 17.18
N LEU A 39 13.35 -4.83 16.38
CA LEU A 39 14.67 -5.38 16.09
C LEU A 39 15.81 -4.70 16.86
N ALA A 40 15.54 -3.60 17.56
CA ALA A 40 16.56 -2.82 18.28
C ALA A 40 17.26 -3.57 19.42
N ASP A 41 16.59 -4.55 20.04
CA ASP A 41 17.08 -5.23 21.25
C ASP A 41 18.28 -6.16 21.01
N ASN A 42 18.70 -6.40 19.76
CA ASN A 42 19.83 -7.29 19.43
C ASN A 42 21.10 -6.55 18.95
N SER A 43 21.10 -5.22 18.98
CA SER A 43 22.00 -4.42 18.12
C SER A 43 23.46 -4.34 18.57
N LEU A 44 24.35 -4.83 17.71
CA LEU A 44 25.81 -4.55 17.73
C LEU A 44 26.24 -3.42 16.76
N GLY A 45 25.31 -2.66 16.16
CA GLY A 45 25.71 -1.57 15.24
C GLY A 45 24.64 -0.82 14.43
N GLY A 46 23.37 -0.80 14.85
CA GLY A 46 22.31 0.02 14.21
C GLY A 46 21.79 -0.45 12.84
N PHE A 47 22.37 -1.51 12.26
CA PHE A 47 21.87 -2.11 11.02
C PHE A 47 20.50 -2.78 11.18
N GLU A 48 20.25 -3.40 12.32
CA GLU A 48 18.98 -4.07 12.66
C GLU A 48 17.81 -3.08 12.73
N ASP A 49 18.06 -1.87 13.25
CA ASP A 49 17.07 -0.79 13.29
C ASP A 49 16.64 -0.38 11.87
N LEU A 50 17.60 -0.30 10.94
CA LEU A 50 17.34 0.03 9.55
C LEU A 50 16.54 -1.08 8.86
N VAL A 51 16.95 -2.33 9.03
CA VAL A 51 16.21 -3.49 8.48
C VAL A 51 14.79 -3.51 9.04
N GLY A 52 14.63 -3.29 10.34
CA GLY A 52 13.31 -3.23 10.97
C GLY A 52 12.45 -2.08 10.46
N ALA A 53 13.01 -0.89 10.33
CA ALA A 53 12.32 0.25 9.72
C ALA A 53 11.81 -0.07 8.31
N LEU A 54 12.66 -0.66 7.47
CA LEU A 54 12.30 -1.04 6.10
C LEU A 54 11.21 -2.13 6.07
N MET A 55 11.36 -3.18 6.87
CA MET A 55 10.34 -4.24 6.98
C MET A 55 9.00 -3.68 7.47
N GLY A 56 9.04 -2.79 8.46
CA GLY A 56 7.88 -2.10 9.00
C GLY A 56 7.18 -1.24 7.94
N MET A 57 7.92 -0.54 7.09
CA MET A 57 7.37 0.20 5.95
C MET A 57 6.74 -0.73 4.90
N VAL A 58 7.46 -1.77 4.49
CA VAL A 58 7.06 -2.72 3.44
C VAL A 58 5.82 -3.53 3.83
N ILE A 59 5.59 -3.74 5.13
CA ILE A 59 4.37 -4.39 5.62
C ILE A 59 3.29 -3.36 5.94
N GLY A 60 3.67 -2.23 6.53
CA GLY A 60 2.75 -1.18 6.96
C GLY A 60 2.02 -0.53 5.80
N TYR A 61 2.70 -0.24 4.69
CA TYR A 61 2.10 0.45 3.56
C TYR A 61 0.92 -0.33 2.92
N PRO A 62 1.05 -1.62 2.56
CA PRO A 62 -0.07 -2.42 2.04
C PRO A 62 -1.29 -2.44 2.95
N ILE A 63 -1.06 -2.54 4.27
CA ILE A 63 -2.14 -2.52 5.28
C ILE A 63 -2.89 -1.18 5.20
N GLY A 64 -2.16 -0.06 5.18
CA GLY A 64 -2.76 1.25 5.08
C GLY A 64 -3.46 1.51 3.76
N VAL A 65 -2.97 0.95 2.65
CA VAL A 65 -3.65 1.03 1.36
C VAL A 65 -5.04 0.43 1.45
N VAL A 66 -5.16 -0.76 2.03
CA VAL A 66 -6.47 -1.41 2.24
C VAL A 66 -7.34 -0.58 3.18
N LEU A 67 -6.79 -0.05 4.27
CA LEU A 67 -7.53 0.81 5.21
C LEU A 67 -8.01 2.11 4.55
N GLY A 68 -7.18 2.75 3.73
CA GLY A 68 -7.54 3.95 2.97
C GLY A 68 -8.69 3.70 2.00
N ILE A 69 -8.64 2.57 1.28
CA ILE A 69 -9.73 2.11 0.41
C ILE A 69 -11.00 1.82 1.22
N LEU A 70 -10.89 1.16 2.38
CA LEU A 70 -12.03 0.88 3.26
C LEU A 70 -12.71 2.15 3.77
N VAL A 71 -11.91 3.13 4.23
CA VAL A 71 -12.42 4.42 4.69
C VAL A 71 -13.10 5.16 3.52
N PHE A 72 -12.46 5.22 2.35
CA PHE A 72 -13.05 5.83 1.16
C PHE A 72 -14.38 5.16 0.77
N SER A 73 -14.39 3.82 0.74
CA SER A 73 -15.58 3.02 0.45
C SER A 73 -16.73 3.35 1.40
N LYS A 74 -16.45 3.44 2.71
CA LYS A 74 -17.46 3.73 3.73
C LYS A 74 -17.98 5.17 3.66
N VAL A 75 -17.09 6.15 3.41
CA VAL A 75 -17.44 7.57 3.34
C VAL A 75 -18.24 7.91 2.09
N TYR A 76 -17.81 7.40 0.92
CA TYR A 76 -18.44 7.69 -0.37
C TYR A 76 -19.46 6.64 -0.82
N LYS A 77 -19.75 5.65 0.04
CA LYS A 77 -20.59 4.47 -0.26
C LYS A 77 -20.19 3.77 -1.55
N TYR A 78 -18.89 3.73 -1.82
CA TYR A 78 -18.33 3.20 -3.05
C TYR A 78 -18.25 1.67 -2.95
N GLN A 79 -19.19 0.98 -3.60
CA GLN A 79 -19.26 -0.49 -3.53
C GLN A 79 -18.05 -1.14 -4.22
N GLY A 80 -17.57 -2.24 -3.65
CA GLY A 80 -16.50 -3.05 -4.22
C GLY A 80 -16.15 -4.23 -3.32
N THR A 81 -15.16 -5.03 -3.72
CA THR A 81 -14.78 -6.25 -3.00
C THR A 81 -13.47 -6.07 -2.24
N ILE A 82 -13.58 -5.99 -0.91
CA ILE A 82 -12.44 -5.79 -0.01
C ILE A 82 -11.41 -6.92 -0.16
N TRP A 83 -11.85 -8.16 -0.32
CA TRP A 83 -10.95 -9.31 -0.48
C TRP A 83 -10.02 -9.17 -1.68
N LEU A 84 -10.53 -8.66 -2.81
CA LEU A 84 -9.71 -8.39 -3.99
C LEU A 84 -8.76 -7.22 -3.78
N ALA A 85 -9.13 -6.24 -2.95
CA ALA A 85 -8.23 -5.16 -2.56
C ALA A 85 -7.03 -5.67 -1.74
N VAL A 86 -7.29 -6.59 -0.80
CA VAL A 86 -6.25 -7.26 -0.01
C VAL A 86 -5.32 -8.06 -0.92
N LEU A 87 -5.87 -8.85 -1.86
CA LEU A 87 -5.06 -9.59 -2.83
C LEU A 87 -4.19 -8.65 -3.67
N GLY A 88 -4.74 -7.55 -4.17
CA GLY A 88 -3.98 -6.55 -4.91
C GLY A 88 -2.88 -5.89 -4.07
N ALA A 89 -3.14 -5.64 -2.78
CA ALA A 89 -2.16 -5.08 -1.85
C ALA A 89 -1.03 -6.08 -1.51
N ILE A 90 -1.26 -7.39 -1.60
CA ILE A 90 -0.22 -8.42 -1.42
C ILE A 90 0.56 -8.63 -2.72
N ILE A 91 -0.14 -8.75 -3.84
CA ILE A 91 0.45 -9.04 -5.15
C ILE A 91 1.34 -7.89 -5.62
N GLY A 92 0.96 -6.62 -5.39
CA GLY A 92 1.74 -5.46 -5.82
C GLY A 92 3.18 -5.45 -5.31
N PRO A 93 3.39 -5.54 -3.98
CA PRO A 93 4.72 -5.71 -3.38
C PRO A 93 5.48 -6.90 -3.96
N LEU A 94 4.84 -8.07 -4.07
CA LEU A 94 5.48 -9.28 -4.56
C LEU A 94 5.96 -9.16 -6.01
N ILE A 95 5.16 -8.51 -6.87
CA ILE A 95 5.55 -8.26 -8.26
C ILE A 95 6.76 -7.32 -8.31
N ILE A 96 6.73 -6.21 -7.57
CA ILE A 96 7.85 -5.24 -7.62
C ILE A 96 9.12 -5.82 -7.04
N LEU A 97 9.03 -6.54 -5.91
CA LEU A 97 10.20 -7.18 -5.31
C LEU A 97 10.74 -8.33 -6.16
N GLY A 98 9.86 -9.15 -6.76
CA GLY A 98 10.26 -10.23 -7.65
C GLY A 98 10.84 -9.75 -8.98
N LEU A 99 10.38 -8.60 -9.48
CA LEU A 99 10.92 -7.95 -10.67
C LEU A 99 12.08 -7.00 -10.38
N ALA A 100 12.48 -6.83 -9.11
CA ALA A 100 13.50 -5.87 -8.74
C ALA A 100 14.85 -6.17 -9.40
N GLU A 101 15.25 -7.45 -9.44
CA GLU A 101 16.49 -7.88 -10.11
C GLU A 101 16.31 -7.99 -11.64
N PRO A 102 15.28 -8.67 -12.19
CA PRO A 102 15.12 -8.80 -13.65
C PRO A 102 15.04 -7.46 -14.40
N LEU A 103 14.42 -6.44 -13.79
CA LEU A 103 14.30 -5.11 -14.38
C LEU A 103 15.37 -4.13 -13.91
N ASN A 104 16.36 -4.58 -13.12
CA ASN A 104 17.39 -3.74 -12.52
C ASN A 104 16.81 -2.52 -11.74
N LEU A 105 15.65 -2.68 -11.11
CA LEU A 105 15.04 -1.63 -10.29
C LEU A 105 15.87 -1.35 -9.03
N ASN A 106 16.60 -2.36 -8.55
CA ASN A 106 17.51 -2.23 -7.42
C ASN A 106 18.66 -1.22 -7.64
N VAL A 107 18.97 -0.84 -8.88
CA VAL A 107 19.99 0.17 -9.21
C VAL A 107 19.51 1.58 -8.86
N ASN A 108 18.19 1.82 -8.87
CA ASN A 108 17.60 3.11 -8.53
C ASN A 108 16.56 2.95 -7.40
N PRO A 109 16.94 3.23 -6.14
CA PRO A 109 16.05 3.10 -5.00
C PRO A 109 14.76 3.91 -5.11
N ASP A 110 14.81 5.10 -5.74
CA ASP A 110 13.64 5.96 -5.92
C ASP A 110 12.62 5.32 -6.88
N VAL A 111 13.10 4.70 -7.96
CA VAL A 111 12.23 4.00 -8.90
C VAL A 111 11.68 2.72 -8.27
N LEU A 112 12.48 1.98 -7.51
CA LEU A 112 12.02 0.79 -6.80
C LEU A 112 10.92 1.12 -5.80
N LEU A 113 11.15 2.10 -4.92
CA LEU A 113 10.18 2.54 -3.91
C LEU A 113 8.95 3.19 -4.55
N GLY A 114 9.14 4.05 -5.54
CA GLY A 114 8.05 4.68 -6.28
C GLY A 114 7.15 3.65 -6.96
N SER A 115 7.76 2.66 -7.63
CA SER A 115 7.01 1.55 -8.26
C SER A 115 6.30 0.69 -7.22
N TYR A 116 6.97 0.39 -6.10
CA TYR A 116 6.38 -0.34 -4.99
C TYR A 116 5.11 0.36 -4.49
N PHE A 117 5.17 1.66 -4.19
CA PHE A 117 4.01 2.39 -3.67
C PHE A 117 2.88 2.51 -4.69
N LEU A 118 3.23 2.85 -5.94
CA LEU A 118 2.25 3.06 -7.00
C LEU A 118 1.56 1.75 -7.40
N VAL A 119 2.31 0.69 -7.68
CA VAL A 119 1.74 -0.58 -8.15
C VAL A 119 0.90 -1.23 -7.07
N THR A 120 1.33 -1.17 -5.80
CA THR A 120 0.54 -1.67 -4.68
C THR A 120 -0.80 -0.94 -4.55
N ALA A 121 -0.79 0.40 -4.61
CA ALA A 121 -2.03 1.18 -4.52
C ALA A 121 -2.95 0.95 -5.73
N LEU A 122 -2.38 0.89 -6.94
CA LEU A 122 -3.12 0.65 -8.17
C LEU A 122 -3.74 -0.73 -8.21
N LEU A 123 -3.00 -1.80 -7.90
CA LEU A 123 -3.52 -3.16 -7.91
C LEU A 123 -4.54 -3.39 -6.81
N SER A 124 -4.33 -2.83 -5.61
CA SER A 124 -5.33 -2.90 -4.54
C SER A 124 -6.62 -2.17 -4.93
N SER A 125 -6.51 -0.97 -5.49
CA SER A 125 -7.66 -0.20 -5.98
C SER A 125 -8.37 -0.91 -7.14
N ALA A 126 -7.61 -1.48 -8.07
CA ALA A 126 -8.14 -2.24 -9.20
C ALA A 126 -8.87 -3.48 -8.71
N GLY A 127 -8.27 -4.25 -7.79
CA GLY A 127 -8.90 -5.38 -7.12
C GLY A 127 -10.24 -5.00 -6.50
N PHE A 128 -10.27 -3.92 -5.71
CA PHE A 128 -11.51 -3.41 -5.12
C PHE A 128 -12.56 -3.04 -6.19
N HIS A 129 -12.11 -2.43 -7.29
CA HIS A 129 -12.95 -1.95 -8.38
C HIS A 129 -13.53 -3.07 -9.26
N LEU A 130 -12.86 -4.22 -9.39
CA LEU A 130 -13.20 -5.25 -10.38
C LEU A 130 -14.58 -5.89 -10.17
N ARG A 131 -15.02 -6.07 -8.92
CA ARG A 131 -16.30 -6.72 -8.62
C ARG A 131 -17.18 -5.84 -7.76
N LYS A 132 -18.50 -5.85 -8.02
CA LYS A 132 -19.49 -5.28 -7.11
C LYS A 132 -19.68 -6.28 -5.97
N GLY A 133 -19.44 -5.81 -4.75
CA GLY A 133 -19.70 -6.58 -3.53
C GLY A 133 -21.20 -6.74 -3.29
#